data_AF-A0A8J6B4I7-F1
#
_entry.id   AF-A0A8J6B4I7-F1
#
_cell.length_a   1.000
_cell.length_b   1.000
_cell.length_c   1.000
_cell.angle_alpha   90.00
_cell.angle_beta   90.00
_cell.angle_gamma   90.00
#
_symmetry.space_group_name_H-M   'P 1'
#
loop_
_entity.id
_entity.type
_entity.pdbx_description
1 polymer ?
#
loop_
_entity_poly.entity_id
_entity_poly.type
_entity_poly.pdbx_seq_one_letter_code
_entity_poly.pdbx_strand_id
1 'polypeptide(L)'
;MVEENQAAEAHTLDRYGFIVSSDEHGPLRQPTRQSIEKEHERIQKWTWMLNHWQGFHHTRKFRQRVRKGIPEQFRGVVWQKLLASRVLYEHHELENPFKSVYSALLTQTNEEAAITIEKDITRTFPSHAMFRSDNTAGKDALEHNLNAFACYKPEVGYCQGMGFIDGVLLMYMSEKEAFWALRQIVVDRMPGIFNTGFPMLQVRFKQWNKLLSKREPAIFKALARHNIDASFYTTQWFMTLFIYAAPFEVAVRIFDCFCCEGVKIVFRVGLTYIAALKKTILKAPFEQVMVAIQRTPLTLELFESAIDLKLKSAEFALPDEGRKVMVR
;
A
#
# COMPACT_ATOMS: atom_id res chain seq x y z
N MET A 1 25.73 44.99 4.94
CA MET A 1 24.41 44.87 5.57
C MET A 1 23.80 43.57 5.07
N VAL A 2 23.54 42.67 6.02
CA VAL A 2 22.69 41.47 5.97
C VAL A 2 23.14 40.36 5.00
N GLU A 3 24.02 39.48 5.50
CA GLU A 3 24.00 38.06 5.12
C GLU A 3 22.73 37.45 5.72
N GLU A 4 21.74 37.13 4.88
CA GLU A 4 20.60 36.31 5.27
C GLU A 4 21.07 34.86 5.46
N ASN A 5 21.43 34.55 6.69
CA ASN A 5 21.60 33.20 7.18
C ASN A 5 20.21 32.53 7.19
N GLN A 6 19.80 31.92 6.08
CA GLN A 6 18.65 31.02 6.03
C GLN A 6 18.99 29.79 6.87
N ALA A 7 18.75 29.87 8.18
CA ALA A 7 18.74 28.71 9.05
C ALA A 7 17.67 27.74 8.51
N ALA A 8 18.11 26.62 7.94
CA ALA A 8 17.22 25.53 7.58
C ALA A 8 16.41 25.15 8.83
N GLU A 9 15.09 25.35 8.79
CA GLU A 9 14.21 24.92 9.88
C GLU A 9 14.44 23.42 10.08
N ALA A 10 14.98 23.06 11.24
CA ALA A 10 15.21 21.67 11.62
C ALA A 10 13.85 21.01 11.89
N HIS A 11 13.21 20.50 10.82
CA HIS A 11 11.97 19.77 10.97
C HIS A 11 12.23 18.47 11.73
N THR A 12 11.38 18.19 12.72
CA THR A 12 11.41 16.91 13.41
C THR A 12 10.74 15.86 12.54
N LEU A 13 11.43 14.74 12.31
CA LEU A 13 10.89 13.60 11.57
C LEU A 13 10.32 12.55 12.54
N ASP A 14 9.23 11.91 12.16
CA ASP A 14 8.77 10.69 12.82
C ASP A 14 9.66 9.49 12.46
N ARG A 15 9.35 8.34 13.08
CA ARG A 15 10.08 7.08 12.86
C ARG A 15 10.00 6.54 11.42
N TYR A 16 9.14 7.09 10.57
CA TYR A 16 8.94 6.70 9.19
C TYR A 16 9.49 7.73 8.20
N GLY A 17 10.04 8.85 8.67
CA GLY A 17 10.61 9.91 7.83
C GLY A 17 9.62 11.01 7.43
N PHE A 18 8.43 11.07 8.05
CA PHE A 18 7.48 12.16 7.83
C PHE A 18 7.77 13.34 8.75
N ILE A 19 7.62 14.54 8.22
CA ILE A 19 7.71 15.79 8.97
C ILE A 19 6.51 15.85 9.92
N VAL A 20 6.82 16.11 11.18
CA VAL A 20 5.83 16.31 12.24
C VAL A 20 5.91 17.77 12.68
N SER A 21 4.76 18.44 12.73
CA SER A 21 4.65 19.77 13.33
C SER A 21 4.89 19.67 14.84
N SER A 22 5.68 20.60 15.40
CA SER A 22 5.97 20.66 16.85
C SER A 22 4.72 20.81 17.71
N ASP A 23 3.64 21.31 17.12
CA ASP A 23 2.45 21.77 17.84
C ASP A 23 1.31 20.73 17.86
N GLU A 24 1.23 19.82 16.88
CA GLU A 24 0.14 18.82 16.81
C GLU A 24 0.47 17.50 17.50
N HIS A 25 1.76 17.20 17.67
CA HIS A 25 2.22 15.98 18.31
C HIS A 25 3.09 16.41 19.49
N GLY A 26 2.58 16.20 20.71
CA GLY A 26 3.39 16.34 21.93
C GLY A 26 4.72 15.59 21.82
N PRO A 27 5.67 15.81 22.74
CA PRO A 27 7.05 15.35 22.59
C PRO A 27 7.11 13.90 22.10
N LEU A 28 7.87 13.66 21.02
CA LEU A 28 8.04 12.34 20.40
C LEU A 28 8.17 11.30 21.52
N ARG A 29 7.15 10.43 21.63
CA ARG A 29 7.01 9.55 22.77
C ARG A 29 8.22 8.61 22.78
N GLN A 30 9.16 8.84 23.69
CA GLN A 30 10.35 8.00 23.76
C GLN A 30 9.92 6.55 23.98
N PRO A 31 10.50 5.60 23.24
CA PRO A 31 10.16 4.20 23.41
C PRO A 31 10.48 3.76 24.84
N THR A 32 9.53 3.09 25.47
CA THR A 32 9.73 2.54 26.82
C THR A 32 10.75 1.41 26.77
N ARG A 33 11.44 1.13 27.89
CA ARG A 33 12.34 -0.03 27.98
C ARG A 33 11.66 -1.32 27.51
N GLN A 34 10.39 -1.51 27.88
CA GLN A 34 9.60 -2.66 27.48
C GLN A 34 9.32 -2.70 25.96
N SER A 35 9.11 -1.55 25.30
CA SER A 35 8.92 -1.53 23.84
C SER A 35 10.22 -1.80 23.10
N ILE A 36 11.36 -1.35 23.62
CA ILE A 36 12.70 -1.64 23.09
C ILE A 36 13.00 -3.14 23.19
N GLU A 37 12.80 -3.75 24.36
CA GLU A 37 13.01 -5.19 24.56
C GLU A 37 12.12 -6.03 23.63
N LYS A 38 10.84 -5.64 23.48
CA LYS A 38 9.92 -6.29 22.54
C LYS A 38 10.39 -6.16 21.09
N GLU A 39 10.91 -5.00 20.68
CA GLU A 39 11.43 -4.80 19.33
C GLU A 39 12.67 -5.65 19.08
N HIS A 40 13.60 -5.69 20.03
CA HIS A 40 14.80 -6.52 19.95
C HIS A 40 14.45 -8.01 19.81
N GLU A 41 13.50 -8.52 20.60
CA GLU A 41 13.02 -9.88 20.44
C GLU A 41 12.37 -10.14 19.07
N ARG A 42 11.64 -9.16 18.52
CA ARG A 42 11.07 -9.28 17.17
C ARG A 42 12.18 -9.37 16.15
N ILE A 43 13.20 -8.52 16.26
CA ILE A 43 14.35 -8.50 15.36
C ILE A 43 15.04 -9.86 15.34
N GLN A 44 15.38 -10.41 16.51
CA GLN A 44 16.03 -11.73 16.61
C GLN A 44 15.20 -12.85 15.95
N LYS A 45 13.87 -12.85 16.18
CA LYS A 45 12.97 -13.82 15.56
C LYS A 45 12.93 -13.66 14.04
N TRP A 46 12.93 -12.42 13.52
CA TRP A 46 12.96 -12.15 12.08
C TRP A 46 14.30 -12.51 11.43
N THR A 47 15.43 -12.23 12.08
CA THR A 47 16.75 -12.70 11.64
C THR A 47 16.77 -14.22 11.50
N TRP A 48 16.28 -14.95 12.50
CA TRP A 48 16.20 -16.41 12.43
C TRP A 48 15.31 -16.86 11.25
N MET A 49 14.13 -16.26 11.07
CA MET A 49 13.22 -16.63 9.97
C MET A 49 13.81 -16.35 8.59
N LEU A 50 14.58 -15.26 8.42
CA LEU A 50 15.24 -14.93 7.16
C LEU A 50 16.34 -15.96 6.82
N ASN A 51 17.11 -16.40 7.81
CA ASN A 51 18.12 -17.45 7.64
C ASN A 51 17.51 -18.83 7.37
N HIS A 52 16.25 -19.05 7.73
CA HIS A 52 15.52 -20.31 7.54
C HIS A 52 14.34 -20.16 6.57
N TRP A 53 14.45 -19.23 5.61
CA TRP A 53 13.33 -18.83 4.75
C TRP A 53 12.63 -20.00 4.06
N GLN A 54 13.38 -20.87 3.37
CA GLN A 54 12.82 -21.97 2.56
C GLN A 54 11.96 -22.93 3.39
N GLY A 55 12.34 -23.21 4.64
CA GLY A 55 11.58 -24.09 5.53
C GLY A 55 10.45 -23.40 6.30
N PHE A 56 10.44 -22.07 6.39
CA PHE A 56 9.59 -21.36 7.34
C PHE A 56 8.52 -20.45 6.72
N HIS A 57 8.78 -19.84 5.56
CA HIS A 57 7.93 -18.77 5.02
C HIS A 57 6.50 -19.23 4.65
N HIS A 58 6.31 -20.51 4.32
CA HIS A 58 4.99 -21.07 4.03
C HIS A 58 4.14 -21.38 5.30
N THR A 59 4.74 -21.33 6.49
CA THR A 59 4.08 -21.77 7.72
C THR A 59 3.00 -20.79 8.19
N ARG A 60 2.02 -21.32 8.95
CA ARG A 60 1.03 -20.47 9.64
C ARG A 60 1.69 -19.50 10.62
N LYS A 61 2.77 -19.94 11.28
CA LYS A 61 3.52 -19.14 12.25
C LYS A 61 4.18 -17.94 11.57
N PHE A 62 4.75 -18.11 10.37
CA PHE A 62 5.27 -17.00 9.57
C PHE A 62 4.18 -15.97 9.25
N ARG A 63 3.02 -16.41 8.74
CA ARG A 63 1.88 -15.50 8.48
C ARG A 63 1.45 -14.72 9.73
N GLN A 64 1.42 -15.37 10.89
CA GLN A 64 1.12 -14.70 12.16
C GLN A 64 2.19 -13.66 12.54
N ARG A 65 3.47 -13.88 12.19
CA ARG A 65 4.54 -12.90 12.41
C ARG A 65 4.41 -11.71 11.47
N VAL A 66 4.11 -11.93 10.19
CA VAL A 66 3.80 -10.85 9.23
C VAL A 66 2.65 -9.98 9.75
N ARG A 67 1.53 -10.60 10.18
CA ARG A 67 0.38 -9.87 10.73
C ARG A 67 0.71 -9.03 11.97
N LYS A 68 1.65 -9.49 12.80
CA LYS A 68 2.16 -8.75 13.97
C LYS A 68 3.13 -7.61 13.61
N GLY A 69 3.53 -7.50 12.34
CA GLY A 69 4.40 -6.47 11.82
C GLY A 69 5.82 -6.97 11.56
N ILE A 70 6.33 -6.57 10.39
CA ILE A 70 7.74 -6.73 10.01
C ILE A 70 8.51 -5.52 10.56
N PRO A 71 9.63 -5.72 11.28
CA PRO A 71 10.53 -4.63 11.68
C PRO A 71 10.99 -3.83 10.46
N GLU A 72 11.10 -2.51 10.61
CA GLU A 72 11.42 -1.56 9.52
C GLU A 72 12.59 -2.04 8.66
N GLN A 73 13.71 -2.38 9.31
CA GLN A 73 14.96 -2.81 8.68
C GLN A 73 14.85 -4.09 7.83
N PHE A 74 13.78 -4.87 7.98
CA PHE A 74 13.57 -6.11 7.23
C PHE A 74 12.52 -6.00 6.14
N ARG A 75 11.73 -4.91 6.07
CA ARG A 75 10.64 -4.77 5.09
C ARG A 75 11.14 -4.88 3.66
N GLY A 76 12.17 -4.13 3.28
CA GLY A 76 12.73 -4.18 1.93
C GLY A 76 13.05 -5.61 1.46
N VAL A 77 13.80 -6.35 2.27
CA VAL A 77 14.20 -7.73 1.96
C VAL A 77 13.01 -8.70 2.00
N VAL A 78 12.15 -8.60 3.02
CA VAL A 78 11.02 -9.54 3.19
C VAL A 78 9.97 -9.32 2.11
N TRP A 79 9.62 -8.07 1.78
CA TRP A 79 8.67 -7.77 0.71
C TRP A 79 9.17 -8.27 -0.64
N GLN A 80 10.44 -8.03 -0.98
CA GLN A 80 11.02 -8.55 -2.22
C GLN A 80 10.94 -10.08 -2.31
N LYS A 81 11.18 -10.79 -1.20
CA LYS A 81 11.03 -12.25 -1.15
C LYS A 81 9.57 -12.71 -1.28
N LEU A 82 8.62 -12.03 -0.64
CA LEU A 82 7.20 -12.37 -0.68
C LEU A 82 6.53 -12.08 -2.04
N LEU A 83 6.99 -11.02 -2.70
CA LEU A 83 6.57 -10.64 -4.05
C LEU A 83 7.29 -11.44 -5.14
N ALA A 84 8.39 -12.13 -4.78
CA ALA A 84 9.34 -12.75 -5.71
C ALA A 84 9.99 -11.75 -6.69
N SER A 85 10.00 -10.44 -6.37
CA SER A 85 10.61 -9.41 -7.21
C SER A 85 12.13 -9.51 -7.23
N ARG A 86 12.74 -10.05 -6.15
CA ARG A 86 14.19 -10.26 -6.09
C ARG A 86 14.71 -11.16 -7.21
N VAL A 87 13.94 -12.18 -7.56
CA VAL A 87 14.31 -13.13 -8.64
C VAL A 87 14.35 -12.41 -9.99
N LEU A 88 13.38 -11.53 -10.25
CA LEU A 88 13.37 -10.72 -11.48
C LEU A 88 14.52 -9.72 -11.51
N TYR A 89 14.77 -9.04 -10.38
CA TYR A 89 15.89 -8.12 -10.25
C TYR A 89 17.22 -8.83 -10.50
N GLU A 90 17.46 -9.99 -9.88
CA GLU A 90 18.69 -10.76 -10.09
C GLU A 90 18.87 -11.16 -11.56
N HIS A 91 17.82 -11.69 -12.18
CA HIS A 91 17.87 -12.13 -13.57
C HIS A 91 18.08 -10.98 -14.58
N HIS A 92 17.36 -9.86 -14.41
CA HIS A 92 17.36 -8.78 -15.40
C HIS A 92 18.41 -7.69 -15.14
N GLU A 93 18.94 -7.59 -13.92
CA GLU A 93 19.86 -6.51 -13.54
C GLU A 93 21.25 -6.99 -13.13
N LEU A 94 21.38 -8.20 -12.55
CA LEU A 94 22.66 -8.68 -12.02
C LEU A 94 23.35 -9.74 -12.88
N GLU A 95 22.60 -10.64 -13.53
CA GLU A 95 23.20 -11.70 -14.35
C GLU A 95 24.03 -11.16 -15.53
N ASN A 96 23.57 -10.07 -16.15
CA ASN A 96 24.33 -9.35 -17.17
C ASN A 96 24.08 -7.84 -17.06
N PRO A 97 24.92 -7.09 -16.33
CA PRO A 97 24.72 -5.65 -16.11
C PRO A 97 24.70 -4.81 -17.39
N PHE A 98 25.39 -5.25 -18.46
CA PHE A 98 25.37 -4.58 -19.77
C PHE A 98 24.03 -4.70 -20.50
N LYS A 99 23.13 -5.57 -20.01
CA LYS A 99 21.77 -5.79 -20.53
C LYS A 99 20.70 -5.48 -19.49
N SER A 100 21.01 -4.59 -18.53
CA SER A 100 20.05 -4.10 -17.55
C SER A 100 18.79 -3.59 -18.24
N VAL A 101 17.66 -4.26 -17.97
CA VAL A 101 16.36 -3.88 -18.54
C VAL A 101 15.94 -2.52 -18.03
N TYR A 102 16.08 -2.27 -16.72
CA TYR A 102 15.72 -0.98 -16.15
C TYR A 102 16.55 0.17 -16.74
N SER A 103 17.86 0.02 -16.89
CA SER A 103 18.71 1.06 -17.48
C SER A 103 18.36 1.35 -18.94
N ALA A 104 17.90 0.35 -19.72
CA ALA A 104 17.39 0.57 -21.07
C ALA A 104 16.02 1.24 -21.11
N LEU A 105 15.19 1.10 -20.06
CA LEU A 105 13.90 1.78 -19.96
C LEU A 105 14.05 3.25 -19.56
N LEU A 106 15.08 3.60 -18.78
CA LEU A 106 15.38 5.00 -18.42
C LEU A 106 15.73 5.88 -19.63
N THR A 107 16.12 5.29 -20.76
CA THR A 107 16.38 6.03 -21.99
C THR A 107 15.13 6.21 -22.86
N GLN A 108 13.95 5.82 -22.36
CA GLN A 108 12.67 5.88 -23.07
C GLN A 108 11.68 6.72 -22.27
N THR A 109 10.76 7.38 -22.98
CA THR A 109 9.69 8.18 -22.36
C THR A 109 8.35 7.69 -22.88
N ASN A 110 7.41 7.45 -21.97
CA ASN A 110 6.01 7.26 -22.32
C ASN A 110 5.31 8.63 -22.21
N GLU A 111 5.14 9.30 -23.34
CA GLU A 111 4.61 10.68 -23.42
C GLU A 111 3.20 10.82 -22.81
N GLU A 112 2.35 9.80 -22.97
CA GLU A 112 1.00 9.80 -22.40
C GLU A 112 1.03 9.73 -20.87
N ALA A 113 1.93 8.89 -20.33
CA ALA A 113 2.12 8.72 -18.90
C ALA A 113 2.79 9.94 -18.26
N ALA A 114 3.79 10.53 -18.92
CA ALA A 114 4.63 11.61 -18.38
C ALA A 114 3.82 12.79 -17.83
N ILE A 115 2.82 13.26 -18.58
CA ILE A 115 1.95 14.39 -18.18
C ILE A 115 1.20 14.11 -16.87
N THR A 116 0.79 12.85 -16.67
CA THR A 116 0.03 12.45 -15.47
C THR A 116 0.97 12.14 -14.31
N ILE A 117 2.14 11.57 -14.59
CA ILE A 117 3.19 11.30 -13.62
C ILE A 117 3.68 12.59 -12.98
N GLU A 118 3.99 13.62 -13.78
CA GLU A 118 4.47 14.94 -13.29
C GLU A 118 3.51 15.53 -12.24
N LYS A 119 2.21 15.50 -12.52
CA LYS A 119 1.17 15.99 -11.60
C LYS A 119 1.11 15.17 -10.32
N ASP A 120 1.32 13.86 -10.41
CA ASP A 120 1.18 12.93 -9.30
C ASP A 120 2.39 12.91 -8.36
N ILE A 121 3.60 13.14 -8.88
CA ILE A 121 4.82 13.22 -8.07
C ILE A 121 4.70 14.30 -7.00
N THR A 122 4.20 15.49 -7.36
CA THR A 122 4.11 16.63 -6.43
C THR A 122 3.19 16.38 -5.24
N ARG A 123 2.21 15.48 -5.38
CA ARG A 123 1.21 15.14 -4.36
C ARG A 123 1.45 13.78 -3.69
N THR A 124 2.53 13.08 -4.04
CA THR A 124 2.88 11.78 -3.46
C THR A 124 3.81 11.98 -2.25
N PHE A 125 3.28 11.73 -1.05
CA PHE A 125 3.99 11.90 0.24
C PHE A 125 4.73 13.24 0.40
N PRO A 126 4.07 14.40 0.19
CA PRO A 126 4.74 15.71 0.20
C PRO A 126 5.38 16.07 1.56
N SER A 127 4.91 15.46 2.65
CA SER A 127 5.44 15.63 4.00
C SER A 127 6.57 14.66 4.36
N HIS A 128 6.94 13.72 3.48
CA HIS A 128 8.01 12.77 3.73
C HIS A 128 9.36 13.32 3.25
N ALA A 129 10.42 13.18 4.06
CA ALA A 129 11.73 13.77 3.79
C ALA A 129 12.36 13.32 2.44
N MET A 130 12.03 12.13 1.95
CA MET A 130 12.48 11.63 0.65
C MET A 130 11.81 12.31 -0.55
N PHE A 131 10.55 12.77 -0.41
CA PHE A 131 9.72 13.25 -1.53
C PHE A 131 9.40 14.74 -1.44
N ARG A 132 10.08 15.47 -0.55
CA ARG A 132 9.86 16.89 -0.34
C ARG A 132 10.38 17.71 -1.54
N SER A 133 9.86 18.92 -1.72
CA SER A 133 10.19 19.79 -2.86
C SER A 133 11.66 20.17 -3.00
N ASP A 134 12.40 20.19 -1.89
CA ASP A 134 13.84 20.47 -1.86
C ASP A 134 14.72 19.23 -2.00
N ASN A 135 14.12 18.03 -2.07
CA ASN A 135 14.82 16.77 -2.29
C ASN A 135 14.40 16.18 -3.65
N THR A 136 15.21 16.41 -4.68
CA THR A 136 14.90 15.94 -6.03
C THR A 136 15.10 14.43 -6.16
N ALA A 137 16.13 13.86 -5.53
CA ALA A 137 16.52 12.47 -5.76
C ALA A 137 15.38 11.45 -5.55
N GLY A 138 14.54 11.62 -4.51
CA GLY A 138 13.41 10.72 -4.30
C GLY A 138 12.26 10.93 -5.29
N LYS A 139 12.04 12.17 -5.75
CA LYS A 139 11.07 12.48 -6.80
C LYS A 139 11.52 11.97 -8.16
N ASP A 140 12.81 12.13 -8.47
CA ASP A 140 13.44 11.65 -9.69
C ASP A 140 13.32 10.12 -9.74
N ALA A 141 13.64 9.41 -8.65
CA ALA A 141 13.48 7.96 -8.55
C ALA A 141 12.02 7.51 -8.75
N LEU A 142 11.05 8.25 -8.19
CA LEU A 142 9.63 7.99 -8.38
C LEU A 142 9.20 8.21 -9.84
N GLU A 143 9.65 9.29 -10.47
CA GLU A 143 9.41 9.59 -11.89
C GLU A 143 9.98 8.50 -12.79
N HIS A 144 11.25 8.15 -12.58
CA HIS A 144 11.97 7.11 -13.30
C HIS A 144 11.23 5.77 -13.23
N ASN A 145 10.87 5.31 -12.03
CA ASN A 145 10.17 4.05 -11.85
C ASN A 145 8.81 4.03 -12.57
N LEU A 146 8.02 5.09 -12.43
CA LEU A 146 6.67 5.17 -13.00
C LEU A 146 6.72 5.25 -14.53
N ASN A 147 7.63 6.05 -15.10
CA ASN A 147 7.82 6.15 -16.55
C ASN A 147 8.39 4.84 -17.11
N ALA A 148 9.43 4.27 -16.46
CA ALA A 148 9.99 2.98 -16.87
C ALA A 148 8.93 1.87 -16.82
N PHE A 149 8.05 1.86 -15.82
CA PHE A 149 6.95 0.91 -15.75
C PHE A 149 5.97 1.11 -16.91
N ALA A 150 5.59 2.35 -17.24
CA ALA A 150 4.72 2.66 -18.36
C ALA A 150 5.34 2.26 -19.72
N CYS A 151 6.66 2.36 -19.87
CA CYS A 151 7.39 1.85 -21.05
C CYS A 151 7.47 0.31 -21.06
N TYR A 152 7.67 -0.32 -19.91
CA TYR A 152 7.76 -1.78 -19.77
C TYR A 152 6.41 -2.48 -19.99
N LYS A 153 5.31 -1.83 -19.59
CA LYS A 153 3.94 -2.33 -19.66
C LYS A 153 3.00 -1.31 -20.32
N PRO A 154 3.17 -1.01 -21.63
CA PRO A 154 2.39 0.02 -22.32
C PRO A 154 0.89 -0.27 -22.34
N GLU A 155 0.47 -1.54 -22.26
CA GLU A 155 -0.94 -1.94 -22.19
C GLU A 155 -1.61 -1.55 -20.86
N VAL A 156 -0.82 -1.28 -19.82
CA VAL A 156 -1.28 -0.72 -18.54
C VAL A 156 -0.97 0.77 -18.47
N GLY A 157 0.20 1.18 -18.95
CA GLY A 157 0.71 2.55 -18.85
C GLY A 157 0.89 2.99 -17.39
N TYR A 158 0.67 4.28 -17.14
CA TYR A 158 0.58 4.83 -15.79
C TYR A 158 -0.88 5.04 -15.39
N CYS A 159 -1.21 4.59 -14.18
CA CYS A 159 -2.51 4.78 -13.59
C CYS A 159 -2.40 5.48 -12.24
N GLN A 160 -3.25 6.50 -12.04
CA GLN A 160 -3.31 7.26 -10.79
C GLN A 160 -3.45 6.33 -9.59
N GLY A 161 -2.53 6.47 -8.63
CA GLY A 161 -2.46 5.61 -7.44
C GLY A 161 -1.22 4.71 -7.41
N MET A 162 -0.63 4.40 -8.57
CA MET A 162 0.64 3.66 -8.64
C MET A 162 1.78 4.38 -7.91
N GLY A 163 1.85 5.72 -8.02
CA GLY A 163 2.87 6.52 -7.34
C GLY A 163 2.88 6.33 -5.81
N PHE A 164 1.74 6.11 -5.17
CA PHE A 164 1.69 5.83 -3.72
C PHE A 164 2.29 4.46 -3.39
N ILE A 165 2.07 3.44 -4.23
CA ILE A 165 2.68 2.12 -4.04
C ILE A 165 4.19 2.23 -4.24
N ASP A 166 4.63 2.86 -5.33
CA ASP A 166 6.05 3.00 -5.64
C ASP A 166 6.80 3.86 -4.60
N GLY A 167 6.20 4.96 -4.15
CA GLY A 167 6.74 5.79 -3.08
C GLY A 167 6.97 5.01 -1.78
N VAL A 168 6.05 4.12 -1.39
CA VAL A 168 6.29 3.21 -0.25
C VAL A 168 7.43 2.24 -0.54
N LEU A 169 7.54 1.69 -1.75
CA LEU A 169 8.64 0.80 -2.08
C LEU A 169 10.00 1.51 -1.99
N LEU A 170 10.12 2.71 -2.56
CA LEU A 170 11.32 3.56 -2.53
C LEU A 170 11.77 3.92 -1.11
N MET A 171 10.85 4.02 -0.14
CA MET A 171 11.21 4.22 1.27
C MET A 171 11.97 3.02 1.89
N TYR A 172 11.86 1.82 1.31
CA TYR A 172 12.36 0.58 1.91
C TYR A 172 13.36 -0.21 1.05
N MET A 173 13.58 0.17 -0.20
CA MET A 173 14.52 -0.50 -1.11
C MET A 173 15.08 0.47 -2.15
N SER A 174 16.12 0.05 -2.88
CA SER A 174 16.69 0.89 -3.94
C SER A 174 15.72 1.08 -5.11
N GLU A 175 15.96 2.12 -5.93
CA GLU A 175 15.12 2.45 -7.10
C GLU A 175 14.87 1.24 -8.01
N LYS A 176 15.93 0.54 -8.45
CA LYS A 176 15.80 -0.66 -9.28
C LYS A 176 15.00 -1.77 -8.61
N GLU A 177 15.19 -2.00 -7.31
CA GLU A 177 14.44 -3.01 -6.57
C GLU A 177 12.96 -2.64 -6.47
N ALA A 178 12.67 -1.35 -6.26
CA ALA A 178 11.32 -0.81 -6.20
C ALA A 178 10.59 -0.97 -7.54
N PHE A 179 11.25 -0.68 -8.67
CA PHE A 179 10.71 -0.94 -10.01
C PHE A 179 10.23 -2.39 -10.18
N TRP A 180 11.08 -3.37 -9.84
CA TRP A 180 10.71 -4.78 -9.97
C TRP A 180 9.63 -5.21 -8.97
N ALA A 181 9.61 -4.62 -7.79
CA ALA A 181 8.54 -4.84 -6.81
C ALA A 181 7.20 -4.24 -7.30
N LEU A 182 7.19 -3.03 -7.85
CA LEU A 182 6.02 -2.39 -8.45
C LEU A 182 5.48 -3.26 -9.58
N ARG A 183 6.36 -3.74 -10.47
CA ARG A 183 5.99 -4.69 -11.53
C ARG A 183 5.28 -5.90 -10.98
N GLN A 184 5.84 -6.57 -9.95
CA GLN A 184 5.19 -7.73 -9.34
C GLN A 184 3.81 -7.39 -8.78
N ILE A 185 3.67 -6.24 -8.12
CA ILE A 185 2.40 -5.83 -7.53
C ILE A 185 1.36 -5.60 -8.61
N VAL A 186 1.68 -4.81 -9.63
CA VAL A 186 0.72 -4.41 -10.67
C VAL A 186 0.38 -5.57 -11.58
N VAL A 187 1.38 -6.30 -12.07
CA VAL A 187 1.20 -7.33 -13.11
C VAL A 187 0.73 -8.66 -12.50
N ASP A 188 1.31 -9.08 -11.37
CA ASP A 188 1.05 -10.43 -10.84
C ASP A 188 0.09 -10.42 -9.64
N ARG A 189 0.20 -9.45 -8.72
CA ARG A 189 -0.65 -9.43 -7.50
C ARG A 189 -1.98 -8.72 -7.71
N MET A 190 -2.05 -7.75 -8.60
CA MET A 190 -3.23 -6.93 -8.89
C MET A 190 -3.58 -6.89 -10.39
N PRO A 191 -3.57 -8.03 -11.10
CA PRO A 191 -3.78 -8.05 -12.55
C PRO A 191 -5.15 -7.45 -12.92
N GLY A 192 -5.14 -6.53 -13.89
CA GLY A 192 -6.35 -5.91 -14.42
C GLY A 192 -6.98 -4.84 -13.52
N ILE A 193 -6.38 -4.51 -12.36
CA ILE A 193 -6.88 -3.42 -11.51
C ILE A 193 -6.64 -2.07 -12.18
N PHE A 194 -5.47 -1.88 -12.78
CA PHE A 194 -5.02 -0.61 -13.36
C PHE A 194 -5.19 -0.52 -14.88
N ASN A 195 -5.62 -1.61 -15.54
CA ASN A 195 -5.88 -1.60 -16.99
C ASN A 195 -7.03 -0.64 -17.33
N THR A 196 -7.04 -0.14 -18.56
CA THR A 196 -8.11 0.71 -19.10
C THR A 196 -9.50 0.11 -18.84
N GLY A 197 -10.41 0.93 -18.32
CA GLY A 197 -11.76 0.51 -17.90
C GLY A 197 -11.83 -0.20 -16.54
N PHE A 198 -10.69 -0.40 -15.87
CA PHE A 198 -10.56 -0.97 -14.53
C PHE A 198 -11.31 -2.30 -14.33
N PRO A 199 -11.19 -3.28 -15.24
CA PRO A 199 -12.06 -4.47 -15.25
C PRO A 199 -12.00 -5.25 -13.94
N MET A 200 -10.81 -5.44 -13.37
CA MET A 200 -10.69 -6.16 -12.10
C MET A 200 -11.17 -5.31 -10.92
N LEU A 201 -11.08 -3.98 -10.98
CA LEU A 201 -11.58 -3.11 -9.93
C LEU A 201 -13.11 -3.17 -9.87
N GLN A 202 -13.79 -3.20 -11.03
CA GLN A 202 -15.24 -3.43 -11.10
C GLN A 202 -15.63 -4.78 -10.48
N VAL A 203 -14.83 -5.84 -10.74
CA VAL A 203 -14.98 -7.14 -10.06
C VAL A 203 -14.81 -6.99 -8.54
N ARG A 204 -13.84 -6.20 -8.06
CA ARG A 204 -13.67 -5.95 -6.61
C ARG A 204 -14.87 -5.25 -6.01
N PHE A 205 -15.49 -4.27 -6.67
CA PHE A 205 -16.73 -3.64 -6.19
C PHE A 205 -17.88 -4.63 -6.07
N LYS A 206 -18.08 -5.50 -7.07
CA LYS A 206 -19.08 -6.58 -7.00
C LYS A 206 -18.81 -7.55 -5.84
N GLN A 207 -17.55 -7.96 -5.66
CA GLN A 207 -17.13 -8.83 -4.55
C GLN A 207 -17.34 -8.16 -3.19
N TRP A 208 -17.02 -6.87 -3.09
CA TRP A 208 -17.21 -6.06 -1.91
C TRP A 208 -18.68 -5.97 -1.53
N ASN A 209 -19.55 -5.59 -2.46
CA ASN A 209 -21.00 -5.50 -2.24
C ASN A 209 -21.60 -6.84 -1.82
N LYS A 210 -21.18 -7.94 -2.46
CA LYS A 210 -21.60 -9.29 -2.06
C LYS A 210 -21.15 -9.64 -0.64
N LEU A 211 -19.92 -9.29 -0.25
CA LEU A 211 -19.41 -9.56 1.09
C LEU A 211 -20.13 -8.70 2.13
N LEU A 212 -20.26 -7.40 1.88
CA LEU A 212 -20.89 -6.44 2.78
C LEU A 212 -22.37 -6.78 3.01
N SER A 213 -23.12 -7.12 1.97
CA SER A 213 -24.53 -7.53 2.09
C SER A 213 -24.73 -8.78 2.95
N LYS A 214 -23.75 -9.68 2.99
CA LYS A 214 -23.79 -10.89 3.82
C LYS A 214 -23.34 -10.66 5.26
N ARG A 215 -22.26 -9.88 5.45
CA ARG A 215 -21.61 -9.71 6.75
C ARG A 215 -22.21 -8.56 7.55
N GLU A 216 -22.59 -7.46 6.89
CA GLU A 216 -23.19 -6.27 7.49
C GLU A 216 -24.43 -5.81 6.70
N PRO A 217 -25.51 -6.61 6.65
CA PRO A 217 -26.69 -6.34 5.82
C PRO A 217 -27.37 -5.00 6.14
N ALA A 218 -27.33 -4.55 7.40
CA ALA A 218 -27.89 -3.26 7.82
C ALA A 218 -27.12 -2.09 7.19
N ILE A 219 -25.79 -2.16 7.18
CA ILE A 219 -24.92 -1.15 6.57
C ILE A 219 -25.13 -1.14 5.06
N PHE A 220 -25.12 -2.31 4.42
CA PHE A 220 -25.35 -2.42 2.98
C PHE A 220 -26.66 -1.76 2.55
N LYS A 221 -27.76 -2.05 3.26
CA LYS A 221 -29.07 -1.42 2.99
C LYS A 221 -29.06 0.08 3.22
N ALA A 222 -28.38 0.57 4.25
CA ALA A 222 -28.30 2.01 4.52
C ALA A 222 -27.52 2.75 3.43
N LEU A 223 -26.34 2.25 3.03
CA LEU A 223 -25.57 2.81 1.91
C LEU A 223 -26.39 2.85 0.62
N ALA A 224 -27.15 1.78 0.33
CA ALA A 224 -28.04 1.74 -0.82
C ALA A 224 -29.16 2.80 -0.76
N ARG A 225 -29.77 3.06 0.41
CA ARG A 225 -30.77 4.13 0.58
C ARG A 225 -30.18 5.52 0.34
N HIS A 226 -28.89 5.70 0.65
CA HIS A 226 -28.17 6.94 0.39
C HIS A 226 -27.64 7.04 -1.05
N ASN A 227 -27.87 6.03 -1.91
CA ASN A 227 -27.27 5.93 -3.24
C ASN A 227 -25.72 6.03 -3.23
N ILE A 228 -25.09 5.50 -2.16
CA ILE A 228 -23.63 5.45 -2.05
C ILE A 228 -23.14 4.15 -2.69
N ASP A 229 -22.54 4.27 -3.88
CA ASP A 229 -21.90 3.14 -4.53
C ASP A 229 -20.55 2.79 -3.88
N ALA A 230 -20.16 1.52 -3.95
CA ALA A 230 -18.88 1.04 -3.43
C ALA A 230 -17.68 1.78 -4.04
N SER A 231 -17.76 2.18 -5.31
CA SER A 231 -16.70 2.91 -6.00
C SER A 231 -16.39 4.26 -5.36
N PHE A 232 -17.35 4.90 -4.67
CA PHE A 232 -17.15 6.24 -4.08
C PHE A 232 -16.16 6.24 -2.91
N TYR A 233 -15.93 5.09 -2.28
CA TYR A 233 -15.06 5.00 -1.11
C TYR A 233 -14.04 3.87 -1.16
N THR A 234 -14.29 2.79 -1.91
CA THR A 234 -13.37 1.64 -1.97
C THR A 234 -12.32 1.74 -3.07
N THR A 235 -12.46 2.65 -4.03
CA THR A 235 -11.51 2.82 -5.15
C THR A 235 -10.08 3.00 -4.65
N GLN A 236 -9.86 3.96 -3.75
CA GLN A 236 -8.53 4.21 -3.18
C GLN A 236 -8.03 3.04 -2.34
N TRP A 237 -8.91 2.32 -1.66
CA TRP A 237 -8.52 1.17 -0.83
C TRP A 237 -7.95 0.04 -1.68
N PHE A 238 -8.61 -0.27 -2.80
CA PHE A 238 -8.15 -1.33 -3.71
C PHE A 238 -6.97 -0.89 -4.56
N MET A 239 -6.99 0.33 -5.10
CA MET A 239 -5.92 0.79 -6.01
C MET A 239 -4.63 1.14 -5.28
N THR A 240 -4.71 1.66 -4.05
CA THR A 240 -3.52 2.08 -3.28
C THR A 240 -3.22 1.18 -2.09
N LEU A 241 -3.95 0.07 -1.92
CA LEU A 241 -3.78 -0.85 -0.78
C LEU A 241 -3.90 -0.13 0.58
N PHE A 242 -4.84 0.82 0.68
CA PHE A 242 -5.02 1.75 1.80
C PHE A 242 -3.88 2.75 2.04
N ILE A 243 -2.80 2.75 1.28
CA ILE A 243 -1.66 3.67 1.46
C ILE A 243 -2.11 5.13 1.45
N TYR A 244 -3.03 5.48 0.54
CA TYR A 244 -3.58 6.83 0.48
C TYR A 244 -4.61 7.13 1.58
N ALA A 245 -5.34 6.10 2.05
CA ALA A 245 -6.55 6.26 2.86
C ALA A 245 -6.34 6.03 4.36
N ALA A 246 -5.18 5.49 4.78
CA ALA A 246 -4.88 5.17 6.16
C ALA A 246 -3.64 5.94 6.65
N PRO A 247 -3.52 6.21 7.96
CA PRO A 247 -2.28 6.66 8.56
C PRO A 247 -1.13 5.71 8.18
N PHE A 248 0.07 6.27 7.92
CA PHE A 248 1.18 5.51 7.36
C PHE A 248 1.54 4.27 8.18
N GLU A 249 1.51 4.39 9.52
CA GLU A 249 1.77 3.28 10.45
C GLU A 249 0.83 2.08 10.25
N VAL A 250 -0.41 2.32 9.81
CA VAL A 250 -1.38 1.27 9.50
C VAL A 250 -1.22 0.80 8.07
N ALA A 251 -1.01 1.73 7.14
CA ALA A 251 -0.78 1.42 5.72
C ALA A 251 0.36 0.42 5.52
N VAL A 252 1.52 0.63 6.16
CA VAL A 252 2.66 -0.30 6.04
C VAL A 252 2.36 -1.69 6.61
N ARG A 253 1.50 -1.78 7.63
CA ARG A 253 1.06 -3.06 8.21
C ARG A 253 0.06 -3.79 7.32
N ILE A 254 -0.79 -3.06 6.61
CA ILE A 254 -1.64 -3.59 5.55
C ILE A 254 -0.76 -4.10 4.40
N PHE A 255 0.27 -3.34 4.04
CA PHE A 255 1.21 -3.69 2.97
C PHE A 255 2.03 -4.94 3.28
N ASP A 256 2.52 -5.10 4.52
CA ASP A 256 3.14 -6.34 5.02
C ASP A 256 2.23 -7.56 4.75
N CYS A 257 0.95 -7.44 5.14
CA CYS A 257 -0.03 -8.51 4.98
C CYS A 257 -0.42 -8.73 3.52
N PHE A 258 -0.49 -7.68 2.70
CA PHE A 258 -0.75 -7.78 1.27
C PHE A 258 0.38 -8.54 0.56
N CYS A 259 1.63 -8.21 0.87
CA CYS A 259 2.79 -8.93 0.31
C CYS A 259 2.71 -10.43 0.64
N CYS A 260 2.23 -10.81 1.83
CA CYS A 260 2.15 -12.21 2.24
C CYS A 260 0.86 -12.96 1.83
N GLU A 261 -0.30 -12.30 1.88
CA GLU A 261 -1.63 -12.93 1.77
C GLU A 261 -2.46 -12.41 0.59
N GLY A 262 -1.95 -11.45 -0.17
CA GLY A 262 -2.63 -10.83 -1.29
C GLY A 262 -3.77 -9.90 -0.89
N VAL A 263 -4.60 -9.54 -1.87
CA VAL A 263 -5.64 -8.50 -1.77
C VAL A 263 -6.77 -8.81 -0.78
N LYS A 264 -6.85 -10.04 -0.24
CA LYS A 264 -7.80 -10.40 0.83
C LYS A 264 -7.68 -9.48 2.05
N ILE A 265 -6.49 -8.97 2.36
CA ILE A 265 -6.31 -8.05 3.48
C ILE A 265 -7.14 -6.78 3.31
N VAL A 266 -7.26 -6.26 2.08
CA VAL A 266 -8.02 -5.04 1.78
C VAL A 266 -9.50 -5.23 2.15
N PHE A 267 -10.06 -6.40 1.84
CA PHE A 267 -11.44 -6.73 2.24
C PHE A 267 -11.61 -6.86 3.75
N ARG A 268 -10.65 -7.50 4.44
CA ARG A 268 -10.72 -7.65 5.91
C ARG A 268 -10.73 -6.29 6.59
N VAL A 269 -9.76 -5.46 6.24
CA VAL A 269 -9.57 -4.12 6.80
C VAL A 269 -10.77 -3.23 6.48
N GLY A 270 -11.18 -3.18 5.21
CA GLY A 270 -12.33 -2.39 4.81
C GLY A 270 -13.60 -2.80 5.55
N LEU A 271 -13.87 -4.10 5.70
CA LEU A 271 -15.11 -4.56 6.34
C LEU A 271 -15.14 -4.20 7.82
N THR A 272 -14.04 -4.42 8.54
CA THR A 272 -13.91 -4.02 9.94
C THR A 272 -14.01 -2.50 10.10
N TYR A 273 -13.38 -1.73 9.22
CA TYR A 273 -13.45 -0.27 9.23
C TYR A 273 -14.87 0.24 9.02
N ILE A 274 -15.58 -0.25 8.00
CA ILE A 274 -16.97 0.12 7.74
C ILE A 274 -17.90 -0.31 8.87
N ALA A 275 -17.67 -1.49 9.47
CA ALA A 275 -18.43 -1.95 10.63
C ALA A 275 -18.25 -1.03 11.84
N ALA A 276 -17.07 -0.46 12.05
CA ALA A 276 -16.83 0.52 13.12
C ALA A 276 -17.64 1.81 12.92
N LEU A 277 -17.93 2.18 11.66
CA LEU A 277 -18.71 3.37 11.31
C LEU A 277 -20.23 3.13 11.30
N LYS A 278 -20.71 1.94 11.69
CA LYS A 278 -22.11 1.53 11.61
C LYS A 278 -23.09 2.53 12.21
N LYS A 279 -22.80 3.09 13.39
CA LYS A 279 -23.68 4.05 14.06
C LYS A 279 -23.92 5.28 13.19
N THR A 280 -22.87 5.81 12.56
CA THR A 280 -22.93 6.98 11.68
C THR A 280 -23.64 6.64 10.39
N ILE A 281 -23.27 5.53 9.73
CA ILE A 281 -23.87 5.09 8.45
C ILE A 281 -25.39 4.87 8.57
N LEU A 282 -25.86 4.39 9.72
CA LEU A 282 -27.29 4.10 9.92
C LEU A 282 -28.15 5.33 10.26
N LYS A 283 -27.56 6.43 10.71
CA LYS A 283 -28.30 7.55 11.34
C LYS A 283 -28.03 8.91 10.73
N ALA A 284 -26.88 9.09 10.09
CA ALA A 284 -26.45 10.39 9.58
C ALA A 284 -26.93 10.62 8.13
N PRO A 285 -27.06 11.88 7.69
CA PRO A 285 -27.32 12.20 6.28
C PRO A 285 -26.12 11.85 5.39
N PHE A 286 -26.35 11.80 4.07
CA PHE A 286 -25.38 11.37 3.05
C PHE A 286 -23.99 12.01 3.22
N GLU A 287 -23.94 13.34 3.38
CA GLU A 287 -22.69 14.10 3.45
C GLU A 287 -21.86 13.68 4.67
N GLN A 288 -22.52 13.50 5.81
CA GLN A 288 -21.86 13.07 7.05
C GLN A 288 -21.39 11.62 6.97
N VAL A 289 -22.13 10.75 6.26
CA VAL A 289 -21.71 9.37 6.01
C VAL A 289 -20.44 9.36 5.14
N MET A 290 -20.42 10.12 4.05
CA MET A 290 -19.25 10.20 3.17
C MET A 290 -18.03 10.79 3.88
N VAL A 291 -18.22 11.88 4.64
CA VAL A 291 -17.15 12.46 5.47
C VAL A 291 -16.63 11.45 6.49
N ALA A 292 -17.52 10.73 7.18
CA ALA A 292 -17.09 9.72 8.14
C ALA A 292 -16.27 8.60 7.49
N ILE A 293 -16.67 8.09 6.32
CA ILE A 293 -15.93 7.04 5.62
C ILE A 293 -14.56 7.55 5.13
N GLN A 294 -14.46 8.81 4.69
CA GLN A 294 -13.24 9.38 4.10
C GLN A 294 -12.27 9.98 5.13
N ARG A 295 -12.76 10.45 6.28
CA ARG A 295 -11.97 11.25 7.25
C ARG A 295 -11.74 10.57 8.58
N THR A 296 -12.49 9.51 8.93
CA THR A 296 -12.22 8.78 10.18
C THR A 296 -10.90 8.02 10.02
N PRO A 297 -9.90 8.22 10.89
CA PRO A 297 -8.63 7.52 10.75
C PRO A 297 -8.81 6.03 11.03
N LEU A 298 -8.26 5.19 10.14
CA LEU A 298 -8.10 3.77 10.42
C LEU A 298 -7.00 3.59 11.48
N THR A 299 -7.35 3.10 12.67
CA THR A 299 -6.41 2.92 13.77
C THR A 299 -5.71 1.55 13.73
N LEU A 300 -4.58 1.42 14.42
CA LEU A 300 -3.90 0.12 14.60
C LEU A 300 -4.80 -0.90 15.29
N GLU A 301 -5.62 -0.50 16.27
CA GLU A 301 -6.57 -1.40 16.95
C GLU A 301 -7.62 -1.96 15.98
N LEU A 302 -8.17 -1.11 15.11
CA LEU A 302 -9.09 -1.56 14.05
C LEU A 302 -8.39 -2.53 13.09
N PHE A 303 -7.14 -2.24 12.69
CA PHE A 303 -6.37 -3.17 11.88
C PHE A 303 -6.14 -4.51 12.58
N GLU A 304 -5.79 -4.52 13.87
CA GLU A 304 -5.54 -5.73 14.65
C GLU A 304 -6.80 -6.59 14.80
N SER A 305 -7.98 -5.97 14.94
CA SER A 305 -9.25 -6.71 14.91
C SER A 305 -9.59 -7.25 13.50
N ALA A 306 -9.14 -6.58 12.44
CA ALA A 306 -9.37 -7.00 11.06
C ALA A 306 -8.55 -8.22 10.63
N ILE A 307 -7.30 -8.37 11.08
CA ILE A 307 -6.41 -9.46 10.63
C ILE A 307 -6.90 -10.86 11.03
N ASP A 308 -7.74 -10.96 12.07
CA ASP A 308 -8.33 -12.21 12.54
C ASP A 308 -9.68 -12.53 11.89
N LEU A 309 -10.23 -11.61 11.10
CA LEU A 309 -11.47 -11.81 10.35
C LEU A 309 -11.30 -12.94 9.31
N LYS A 310 -12.04 -14.04 9.53
CA LYS A 310 -12.03 -15.20 8.65
C LYS A 310 -12.93 -14.98 7.43
N LEU A 311 -12.29 -14.77 6.28
CA LEU A 311 -12.93 -14.69 4.96
C LEU A 311 -12.55 -15.93 4.13
N LYS A 312 -13.54 -16.69 3.69
CA LYS A 312 -13.36 -17.88 2.84
C LYS A 312 -13.37 -17.45 1.37
N SER A 313 -12.51 -18.05 0.53
CA SER A 313 -12.45 -17.73 -0.91
C SER A 313 -13.81 -17.86 -1.62
N ALA A 314 -14.66 -18.80 -1.20
CA ALA A 314 -16.00 -19.00 -1.74
C ALA A 314 -16.95 -17.81 -1.54
N GLU A 315 -16.70 -16.95 -0.53
CA GLU A 315 -17.51 -15.75 -0.30
C GLU A 315 -17.35 -14.73 -1.45
N PHE A 316 -16.18 -14.73 -2.09
CA PHE A 316 -15.84 -13.83 -3.20
C PHE A 316 -16.18 -14.38 -4.58
N ALA A 317 -16.66 -15.62 -4.69
CA ALA A 317 -16.96 -16.23 -5.98
C ALA A 317 -18.08 -15.45 -6.69
N LEU A 318 -17.79 -14.86 -7.85
CA LEU A 318 -18.81 -14.27 -8.71
C LEU A 318 -19.12 -15.21 -9.89
N PRO A 319 -20.40 -15.34 -10.28
CA PRO A 319 -20.76 -15.95 -11.55
C PRO A 319 -20.54 -14.93 -12.67
N ASP A 320 -19.36 -14.94 -13.30
CA ASP A 320 -19.16 -14.26 -14.59
C ASP A 320 -19.10 -15.34 -15.68
N GLU A 321 -19.79 -15.12 -16.80
CA GLU A 321 -19.80 -15.88 -18.08
C GLU A 321 -18.98 -17.19 -18.09
N GLY A 322 -19.41 -18.19 -17.31
CA GLY A 322 -18.82 -19.54 -17.30
C GLY A 322 -17.58 -19.77 -16.41
N ARG A 323 -17.01 -18.77 -15.72
CA ARG A 323 -15.87 -18.95 -14.79
C ARG A 323 -16.08 -18.27 -13.44
N LYS A 324 -15.82 -19.01 -12.35
CA LYS A 324 -15.79 -18.43 -10.99
C LYS A 324 -14.54 -17.57 -10.81
N VAL A 325 -14.70 -16.25 -10.77
CA VAL A 325 -13.61 -15.34 -10.39
C VAL A 325 -13.50 -15.33 -8.85
N MET A 326 -12.33 -15.71 -8.33
CA MET A 326 -12.04 -15.76 -6.90
C MET A 326 -10.95 -14.76 -6.53
N VAL A 327 -10.98 -14.29 -5.28
CA VAL A 327 -9.80 -13.65 -4.68
C VAL A 327 -8.86 -14.77 -4.24
N ARG A 328 -7.68 -14.87 -4.85
CA ARG A 328 -6.63 -15.79 -4.40
C ARG A 328 -5.94 -15.23 -3.18
#